data_AF-A0A967IIZ8-F1
#
_entry.id   AF-A0A967IIZ8-F1
#
_cell.length_a   1.000
_cell.length_b   1.000
_cell.length_c   1.000
_cell.angle_alpha   90.00
_cell.angle_beta   90.00
_cell.angle_gamma   90.00
#
_symmetry.space_group_name_H-M   'P 1'
#
loop_
_entity.id
_entity.type
_entity.pdbx_description
1 polymer ?
#
loop_
_entity_poly.entity_id
_entity_poly.type
_entity_poly.pdbx_seq_one_letter_code
_entity_poly.pdbx_strand_id
1 'polypeptide(L)' 'AMGIRSERRLCEEVHLNLAYRWFCRLDLTDPVPDHSTFSKNRHGRFRDSNLFRRLFEEVLARCI' A
#
# COMPACT_ATOMS: atom_id res chain seq x y z
N ALA A 1 -19.29 -1.27 2.42
CA ALA A 1 -18.20 -2.19 2.03
C ALA A 1 -16.92 -1.73 2.71
N MET A 2 -16.26 -2.59 3.48
CA MET A 2 -14.98 -2.25 4.15
C MET A 2 -13.82 -2.56 3.20
N GLY A 3 -13.14 -1.51 2.71
CA GLY A 3 -11.96 -1.64 1.86
C GLY A 3 -11.70 -0.39 1.01
N ILE A 4 -10.45 0.08 0.99
CA ILE A 4 -10.02 1.18 0.13
C ILE A 4 -9.81 0.65 -1.29
N ARG A 5 -10.59 1.17 -2.24
CA ARG A 5 -10.56 0.72 -3.65
C ARG A 5 -9.75 1.64 -4.58
N SER A 6 -9.37 2.82 -4.10
CA SER A 6 -8.65 3.83 -4.86
C SER A 6 -7.26 4.04 -4.27
N GLU A 7 -6.23 3.92 -5.10
CA GLU A 7 -4.84 4.22 -4.71
C GLU A 7 -4.69 5.67 -4.23
N ARG A 8 -5.47 6.59 -4.81
CA ARG A 8 -5.50 7.99 -4.40
C ARG A 8 -6.04 8.14 -2.98
N ARG A 9 -7.17 7.47 -2.70
CA ARG A 9 -7.75 7.42 -1.36
C ARG A 9 -6.82 6.73 -0.36
N LEU A 10 -6.08 5.71 -0.78
CA LEU A 10 -5.07 5.06 0.07
C LEU A 10 -4.00 6.06 0.52
N CYS A 11 -3.44 6.84 -0.40
CA CYS A 11 -2.47 7.88 -0.05
C CYS A 11 -3.08 8.96 0.86
N GLU A 12 -4.31 9.41 0.59
CA GLU A 12 -5.04 10.35 1.46
C GLU A 12 -5.22 9.81 2.90
N GLU A 13 -5.55 8.53 3.05
CA GLU A 13 -5.69 7.89 4.36
C GLU A 13 -4.33 7.80 5.09
N VAL A 14 -3.22 7.56 4.38
CA VAL A 14 -1.87 7.60 4.99
C VAL A 14 -1.49 9.02 5.45
N HIS A 15 -2.00 10.06 4.80
CA HIS A 15 -1.80 11.43 5.27
C HIS A 15 -2.53 11.73 6.57
N LEU A 16 -3.72 11.16 6.76
CA LEU A 16 -4.62 11.50 7.88
C LEU A 16 -4.56 10.51 9.04
N ASN A 17 -4.13 9.27 8.79
CA ASN A 17 -4.19 8.18 9.74
C ASN A 17 -2.80 7.80 10.27
N LEU A 18 -2.56 8.09 11.55
CA LEU A 18 -1.30 7.79 12.24
C LEU A 18 -0.97 6.30 12.27
N ALA A 19 -1.97 5.42 12.38
CA ALA A 19 -1.74 3.98 12.38
C ALA A 19 -1.21 3.49 11.02
N TYR A 20 -1.66 4.11 9.93
CA TYR A 20 -1.18 3.77 8.59
C TYR A 20 0.25 4.28 8.36
N ARG A 21 0.59 5.46 8.86
CA ARG A 21 1.99 5.95 8.85
C ARG A 21 2.91 5.02 9.61
N TRP A 22 2.53 4.64 10.84
CA TRP A 22 3.28 3.69 11.66
C TRP A 22 3.49 2.35 10.95
N PHE A 23 2.43 1.80 10.34
CA PHE A 23 2.51 0.56 9.58
C PHE A 23 3.46 0.67 8.38
N CYS A 24 3.42 1.81 7.66
CA CYS A 24 4.30 2.11 6.55
C CYS A 24 5.72 2.53 6.96
N ARG A 25 6.03 2.55 8.27
CA ARG A 25 7.31 3.04 8.82
C ARG A 25 7.65 4.47 8.37
N LEU A 26 6.63 5.32 8.32
CA LEU A 26 6.78 6.76 8.07
C LEU A 26 6.69 7.52 9.39
N ASP A 27 7.67 8.37 9.67
CA ASP A 27 7.61 9.32 10.78
C ASP A 27 6.52 10.37 10.55
N LEU A 28 6.18 11.18 11.55
CA LEU A 28 5.13 12.20 11.43
C LEU A 28 5.42 13.25 10.33
N THR A 29 6.70 13.52 10.07
CA THR A 29 7.15 14.55 9.13
C THR A 29 7.46 14.00 7.74
N ASP A 30 7.51 12.68 7.58
CA ASP A 30 7.93 12.09 6.31
C ASP A 30 6.94 12.36 5.18
N PRO A 31 7.43 12.58 3.95
CA PRO A 31 6.55 12.73 2.80
C PRO A 31 5.82 11.42 2.52
N VAL A 32 4.51 11.49 2.34
CA VAL A 32 3.73 10.34 1.85
C VAL A 32 3.98 10.21 0.34
N PRO A 33 4.23 9.00 -0.18
CA PRO A 33 4.37 8.79 -1.61
C PRO A 33 3.12 9.20 -2.38
N ASP A 34 3.31 9.89 -3.51
CA ASP A 34 2.20 10.22 -4.39
C ASP A 34 1.57 8.97 -5.01
N HIS A 35 0.25 8.99 -5.18
CA HIS A 35 -0.54 7.91 -5.76
C HIS A 35 -0.05 7.46 -7.15
N SER A 36 0.54 8.36 -7.95
CA SER A 36 1.11 8.01 -9.25
C SER A 36 2.30 7.04 -9.14
N THR A 37 3.03 7.07 -8.02
CA THR A 37 4.10 6.12 -7.72
C THR A 37 3.54 4.72 -7.55
N PHE A 38 2.40 4.61 -6.85
CA PHE A 38 1.71 3.35 -6.65
C PHE A 38 1.20 2.78 -7.97
N SER A 39 0.54 3.62 -8.78
CA SER A 39 0.02 3.23 -10.09
C SER A 39 1.13 2.78 -11.05
N LYS A 40 2.26 3.51 -11.11
CA LYS A 40 3.43 3.15 -11.94
C LYS A 40 4.08 1.84 -11.49
N ASN A 41 4.17 1.61 -10.18
CA ASN A 41 4.71 0.36 -9.65
C ASN A 41 3.79 -0.82 -9.95
N ARG A 42 2.47 -0.65 -9.80
CA ARG A 42 1.48 -1.69 -10.03
C ARG A 42 1.35 -2.09 -11.50
N HIS A 43 1.24 -1.11 -12.40
CA HIS A 43 1.00 -1.35 -13.83
C HIS A 43 2.27 -1.39 -14.67
N GLY A 44 3.40 -0.88 -14.15
CA GLY A 44 4.70 -0.96 -14.80
C GLY A 44 5.57 -2.03 -14.16
N ARG A 45 6.26 -1.66 -13.08
CA ARG A 45 7.36 -2.45 -12.50
C ARG A 45 6.97 -3.85 -12.01
N PHE A 46 5.76 -4.01 -11.48
CA PHE A 46 5.30 -5.25 -10.86
C PHE A 46 4.18 -5.94 -11.62
N ARG A 47 3.76 -5.42 -12.78
CA ARG A 47 2.61 -5.95 -13.54
C ARG A 47 2.76 -7.43 -13.87
N ASP A 48 3.92 -7.81 -14.38
CA ASP A 48 4.23 -9.20 -14.76
C ASP A 48 4.89 -9.98 -13.62
N SER A 49 5.09 -9.32 -12.47
CA SER A 49 5.59 -9.97 -11.27
C SER A 49 4.41 -10.53 -10.49
N ASN A 50 4.44 -11.82 -10.16
CA ASN A 50 3.49 -12.43 -9.21
C ASN A 50 3.72 -11.93 -7.76
N LEU A 51 4.29 -10.73 -7.57
CA LEU A 51 4.70 -10.21 -6.26
C LEU A 51 3.50 -10.00 -5.35
N PHE A 52 2.45 -9.31 -5.80
CA PHE A 52 1.27 -9.06 -4.98
C PHE A 52 0.57 -10.35 -4.57
N ARG A 53 0.51 -11.33 -5.48
CA ARG A 53 -0.03 -12.66 -5.18
C ARG A 53 0.80 -13.38 -4.11
N ARG A 54 2.12 -13.46 -4.28
CA ARG A 54 3.01 -14.09 -3.31
C ARG A 54 2.96 -13.41 -1.94
N LEU A 55 2.91 -12.07 -1.91
CA LEU A 55 2.76 -11.30 -0.67
C LEU A 55 1.46 -11.69 0.05
N PHE A 56 0.35 -11.74 -0.68
CA PHE A 56 -0.94 -12.10 -0.12
C PHE A 56 -0.96 -13.53 0.43
N GLU A 57 -0.44 -14.49 -0.35
CA GLU A 57 -0.33 -15.90 0.07
C GLU A 57 0.54 -16.04 1.32
N GLU A 58 1.67 -15.33 1.41
CA GLU A 58 2.55 -15.33 2.58
C GLU A 58 1.87 -14.74 3.83
N VAL A 59 1.13 -13.65 3.68
CA VAL A 59 0.37 -13.05 4.79
C VAL A 59 -0.70 -14.02 5.28
N LEU A 60 -1.45 -14.65 4.38
CA LEU A 60 -2.44 -15.66 4.75
C LEU A 60 -1.81 -16.85 5.47
N ALA A 61 -0.67 -17.35 4.99
CA ALA A 61 0.03 -18.48 5.60
C ALA A 61 0.50 -18.19 7.04
N ARG A 62 0.75 -16.93 7.39
CA ARG A 62 1.14 -16.52 8.76
C ARG A 62 -0.05 -16.28 9.69
N CYS A 63 -1.25 -16.16 9.14
CA CYS A 63 -2.48 -15.91 9.90
C CYS A 63 -3.26 -17.20 10.22
N ILE A 64 -2.82 -18.34 9.70
CA ILE A 64 -3.34 -19.69 9.97
C ILE A 64 -2.33 -20.41 10.86
#